data_AF-A0A1X7TFB3-F1
#
_entry.id   AF-A0A1X7TFB3-F1
#
_cell.length_a   1.000
_cell.length_b   1.000
_cell.length_c   1.000
_cell.angle_alpha   90.00
_cell.angle_beta   90.00
_cell.angle_gamma   90.00
#
_symmetry.space_group_name_H-M   'P 1'
#
loop_
_entity.id
_entity.type
_entity.pdbx_description
1 polymer ?
#
loop_
_entity_poly.entity_id
_entity_poly.type
_entity_poly.pdbx_seq_one_letter_code
_entity_poly.pdbx_strand_id
1 'polypeptide(L)'
;MVRGQIKGAASATTSNNRMRFDHYCEYKRTPNGVVMAPSQLGKWLVLFSDEINLPDLDKYGTQRVISFLRQIVKHGRFYRTFDHTWVTIERIQFVGACNPPTDRGRKPLSHRYSML
;
A
#
# COMPACT_ATOMS: atom_id res chain seq x y z
N MET A 1 -23.98 4.69 -6.37
CA MET A 1 -23.60 4.99 -4.98
C MET A 1 -22.16 5.49 -4.95
N VAL A 2 -21.94 6.80 -5.07
CA VAL A 2 -20.58 7.37 -5.12
C VAL A 2 -20.03 7.40 -3.70
N ARG A 3 -19.18 6.44 -3.32
CA ARG A 3 -18.44 6.50 -2.05
C ARG A 3 -17.48 7.68 -2.15
N GLY A 4 -17.52 8.60 -1.19
CA GLY A 4 -16.53 9.69 -1.11
C GLY A 4 -15.12 9.08 -1.03
N GLN A 5 -14.30 9.32 -2.05
CA GLN A 5 -12.94 8.81 -2.16
C GLN A 5 -11.93 9.94 -2.07
N ILE A 6 -10.91 9.77 -1.24
CA ILE A 6 -9.70 10.58 -1.23
C ILE A 6 -8.71 9.88 -2.15
N LYS A 7 -8.23 10.55 -3.21
CA LYS A 7 -7.20 10.00 -4.10
C LYS A 7 -5.83 10.52 -3.66
N GLY A 8 -4.95 9.61 -3.25
CA GLY A 8 -3.54 9.90 -3.01
C GLY A 8 -2.68 9.26 -4.09
N ALA A 9 -1.99 10.07 -4.90
CA ALA A 9 -0.98 9.57 -5.84
C ALA A 9 0.28 9.19 -5.05
N ALA A 10 0.74 7.95 -5.19
CA ALA A 10 1.89 7.37 -4.52
C ALA A 10 2.98 6.96 -5.52
N SER A 11 4.23 7.30 -5.19
CA SER A 11 5.41 6.76 -5.87
C SER A 11 5.81 5.47 -5.16
N ALA A 12 6.18 4.43 -5.92
CA ALA A 12 6.32 3.04 -5.49
C ALA A 12 7.54 2.78 -4.58
N THR A 13 7.74 3.55 -3.50
CA THR A 13 8.74 3.26 -2.46
C THR A 13 8.10 3.13 -1.07
N THR A 14 8.62 2.20 -0.25
CA THR A 14 8.01 1.83 1.04
C THR A 14 8.06 3.00 2.03
N SER A 15 9.12 3.80 1.97
CA SER A 15 9.28 5.05 2.72
C SER A 15 8.20 6.07 2.37
N ASN A 16 7.91 6.26 1.07
CA ASN A 16 6.92 7.19 0.59
C ASN A 16 5.48 6.80 0.93
N ASN A 17 5.19 5.50 1.06
CA ASN A 17 3.87 5.01 1.46
C ASN A 17 3.60 5.29 2.95
N ARG A 18 4.61 5.09 3.81
CA ARG A 18 4.49 5.39 5.25
C ARG A 18 4.25 6.87 5.52
N MET A 19 5.02 7.74 4.85
CA MET A 19 4.84 9.20 4.95
C MET A 19 3.44 9.67 4.51
N ARG A 20 2.80 8.97 3.56
CA ARG A 20 1.42 9.30 3.13
C ARG A 20 0.35 8.81 4.11
N PHE A 21 0.54 7.64 4.72
CA PHE A 21 -0.37 7.17 5.76
C PHE A 21 -0.41 8.15 6.92
N ASP A 22 0.73 8.67 7.35
CA ASP A 22 0.80 9.62 8.45
C ASP A 22 0.13 10.97 8.12
N HIS A 23 -0.03 11.31 6.82
CA HIS A 23 -0.69 12.54 6.37
C HIS A 23 -2.22 12.39 6.20
N TYR A 24 -2.70 11.24 5.70
CA TYR A 24 -4.13 11.05 5.37
C TYR A 24 -4.89 10.15 6.36
N CYS A 25 -4.18 9.43 7.22
CA CYS A 25 -4.76 8.45 8.12
C CYS A 25 -4.42 8.75 9.58
N GLU A 26 -5.27 8.24 10.45
CA GLU A 26 -5.08 8.26 11.90
C GLU A 26 -4.99 6.83 12.42
N TYR A 27 -4.18 6.65 13.46
CA TYR A 27 -4.13 5.43 14.24
C TYR A 27 -5.06 5.55 15.44
N LYS A 28 -5.95 4.57 15.61
CA LYS A 28 -6.88 4.47 16.73
C LYS A 28 -6.63 3.16 17.46
N ARG A 29 -6.53 3.24 18.79
CA ARG A 29 -6.47 2.05 19.64
C ARG A 29 -7.88 1.54 19.88
N THR A 30 -8.09 0.26 19.61
CA THR A 30 -9.35 -0.45 19.84
C THR A 30 -9.07 -1.67 20.72
N PRO A 31 -10.11 -2.27 21.34
CA PRO A 31 -9.93 -3.53 22.07
C PRO A 31 -9.33 -4.66 21.21
N ASN A 32 -9.55 -4.62 19.89
CA ASN A 32 -9.05 -5.60 18.93
C ASN A 32 -7.63 -5.27 18.41
N GLY A 33 -6.99 -4.22 18.92
CA GLY A 33 -5.66 -3.77 18.52
C GLY A 33 -5.66 -2.38 17.88
N VAL A 34 -4.59 -2.07 17.14
CA VAL A 34 -4.42 -0.77 16.50
C VAL A 34 -5.04 -0.79 15.11
N VAL A 35 -5.93 0.17 14.84
CA VAL A 35 -6.57 0.36 13.53
C VAL A 35 -6.05 1.65 12.92
N MET A 36 -5.69 1.61 11.64
CA MET A 36 -5.37 2.78 10.84
C MET A 36 -6.46 2.99 9.79
N ALA A 37 -7.02 4.19 9.74
CA ALA A 37 -8.07 4.54 8.79
C ALA A 37 -7.97 6.02 8.37
N PRO A 38 -8.59 6.42 7.25
CA PRO A 38 -8.58 7.81 6.81
C PRO A 38 -9.15 8.75 7.88
N SER A 39 -8.51 9.90 8.08
CA SER A 39 -8.96 10.93 9.03
C SER A 39 -10.35 11.47 8.68
N GLN A 40 -10.69 11.52 7.39
CA GLN A 40 -12.04 11.92 6.97
C GLN A 40 -13.03 10.78 7.22
N LEU A 41 -13.96 11.04 8.14
CA LEU A 41 -15.02 10.11 8.52
C LEU A 41 -15.87 9.69 7.31
N GLY A 42 -16.18 8.39 7.23
CA GLY A 42 -17.04 7.81 6.21
C GLY A 42 -16.44 7.72 4.80
N LYS A 43 -15.20 8.20 4.59
CA LYS A 43 -14.55 8.15 3.27
C LYS A 43 -13.55 7.01 3.14
N TRP A 44 -13.31 6.64 1.89
CA TRP A 44 -12.28 5.68 1.51
C TRP A 44 -11.05 6.42 1.01
N LEU A 45 -9.87 5.97 1.38
CA LEU A 45 -8.61 6.42 0.78
C LEU A 45 -8.22 5.44 -0.32
N VAL A 46 -8.01 5.94 -1.52
CA VAL A 46 -7.47 5.18 -2.65
C VAL A 46 -6.04 5.63 -2.87
N LEU A 47 -5.10 4.71 -2.66
CA LEU A 47 -3.69 4.89 -2.97
C LEU A 47 -3.43 4.40 -4.39
N PHE A 48 -3.11 5.34 -5.27
CA PHE A 48 -2.80 5.07 -6.66
C PHE A 48 -1.28 5.06 -6.86
N SER A 49 -0.70 3.92 -7.21
CA SER A 49 0.70 3.83 -7.63
C SER A 49 0.77 3.73 -9.14
N ASP A 50 1.17 4.83 -9.77
CA ASP A 50 1.59 4.80 -11.17
C ASP A 50 2.96 4.13 -11.26
N GLU A 51 3.17 3.31 -12.27
CA GLU A 51 4.43 2.60 -12.52
C GLU A 51 4.91 1.68 -11.37
N ILE A 52 4.01 0.85 -10.82
CA ILE A 52 4.34 -0.05 -9.70
C ILE A 52 5.47 -1.06 -10.01
N ASN A 53 5.83 -1.24 -11.27
CA ASN A 53 6.89 -2.12 -11.75
C ASN A 53 8.24 -1.44 -12.03
N LEU A 54 8.38 -0.16 -11.65
CA LEU A 54 9.65 0.58 -11.70
C LEU A 54 10.64 0.24 -10.57
N PRO A 55 10.23 -0.07 -9.31
CA PRO A 55 11.17 -0.25 -8.22
C PRO A 55 12.21 -1.34 -8.50
N ASP A 56 13.46 -1.03 -8.17
CA ASP A 56 14.54 -2.00 -8.30
C ASP A 56 14.34 -3.20 -7.38
N LEU A 57 14.91 -4.32 -7.84
CA LEU A 57 14.96 -5.54 -7.06
C LEU A 57 16.09 -5.37 -6.06
N ASP A 58 15.91 -5.82 -4.83
CA ASP A 58 17.05 -5.98 -3.93
C ASP A 58 18.00 -7.08 -4.43
N LYS A 59 19.15 -7.24 -3.75
CA LYS A 59 20.15 -8.27 -4.05
C LYS A 59 19.57 -9.69 -4.14
N TYR A 60 18.39 -9.93 -3.56
CA TYR A 60 17.72 -11.22 -3.50
C TYR A 60 16.52 -11.32 -4.46
N GLY A 61 16.36 -10.39 -5.39
CA GLY A 61 15.27 -10.42 -6.36
C GLY A 61 13.90 -10.03 -5.79
N THR A 62 13.86 -9.32 -4.65
CA THR A 62 12.61 -8.94 -4.00
C THR A 62 12.34 -7.44 -4.14
N GLN A 63 11.13 -7.11 -4.61
CA GLN A 63 10.61 -5.74 -4.59
C GLN A 63 9.91 -5.51 -3.25
N ARG A 64 10.61 -4.91 -2.28
CA ARG A 64 10.12 -4.73 -0.89
C ARG A 64 8.76 -4.02 -0.82
N VAL A 65 8.52 -3.09 -1.75
CA VAL A 65 7.29 -2.32 -1.87
C VAL A 65 6.12 -3.21 -2.24
N ILE A 66 6.30 -4.04 -3.27
CA ILE A 66 5.29 -5.00 -3.72
C ILE A 66 4.98 -6.00 -2.62
N SER A 67 6.00 -6.51 -1.91
CA SER A 67 5.80 -7.41 -0.78
C SER A 67 4.97 -6.78 0.35
N PHE A 68 5.19 -5.50 0.63
CA PHE A 68 4.42 -4.75 1.62
C PHE A 68 2.97 -4.53 1.16
N LEU A 69 2.76 -4.08 -0.08
CA LEU A 69 1.42 -3.92 -0.65
C LEU A 69 0.65 -5.25 -0.64
N ARG A 70 1.32 -6.35 -0.99
CA ARG A 70 0.76 -7.70 -0.92
C ARG A 70 0.33 -8.08 0.49
N GLN A 71 1.14 -7.74 1.51
CA GLN A 71 0.79 -7.99 2.90
C GLN A 71 -0.53 -7.30 3.27
N ILE A 72 -0.67 -6.03 2.89
CA ILE A 72 -1.87 -5.25 3.15
C ILE A 72 -3.09 -5.82 2.40
N VAL A 73 -2.96 -6.08 1.10
CA VAL A 73 -4.08 -6.59 0.29
C VAL A 73 -4.53 -7.97 0.78
N LYS A 74 -3.58 -8.86 1.09
CA LYS A 74 -3.90 -10.24 1.49
C LYS A 74 -4.42 -10.34 2.93
N HIS A 75 -3.87 -9.56 3.85
CA HIS A 75 -4.14 -9.73 5.29
C HIS A 75 -4.94 -8.59 5.92
N GLY A 76 -5.15 -7.49 5.21
CA GLY A 76 -5.81 -6.29 5.75
C GLY A 76 -5.03 -5.62 6.88
N ARG A 77 -3.75 -5.96 7.05
CA ARG A 77 -2.91 -5.47 8.15
C ARG A 77 -1.43 -5.49 7.79
N PHE A 78 -0.65 -4.67 8.47
CA PHE A 78 0.81 -4.69 8.37
C PHE A 78 1.44 -4.69 9.76
N TYR A 79 2.71 -5.07 9.83
CA TYR A 79 3.47 -5.07 11.06
C TYR A 79 4.26 -3.78 11.19
N ARG A 80 4.05 -3.06 12.30
CA ARG A 80 4.75 -1.82 12.60
C ARG A 80 5.99 -2.12 13.41
N THR A 81 7.15 -1.81 12.83
CA THR A 81 8.44 -2.33 13.30
C THR A 81 9.01 -1.61 14.52
N PHE A 82 8.57 -0.39 14.83
CA PHE A 82 9.13 0.39 15.94
C PHE A 82 8.55 0.00 17.31
N ASP A 83 7.29 -0.46 17.33
CA ASP A 83 6.56 -0.85 18.53
C ASP A 83 6.00 -2.27 18.43
N HIS A 84 6.50 -3.05 17.47
CA HIS A 84 6.21 -4.47 17.34
C HIS A 84 4.71 -4.82 17.27
N THR A 85 3.91 -3.94 16.67
CA THR A 85 2.45 -4.01 16.74
C THR A 85 1.83 -4.31 15.37
N TRP A 86 0.80 -5.17 15.35
CA TRP A 86 -0.05 -5.37 14.17
C TRP A 86 -1.03 -4.21 14.04
N VAL A 87 -1.02 -3.57 12.86
CA VAL A 87 -1.94 -2.48 12.52
C VAL A 87 -2.91 -2.98 11.47
N THR A 88 -4.19 -3.02 11.81
CA THR A 88 -5.30 -3.33 10.89
C THR A 88 -5.65 -2.09 10.09
N ILE A 89 -5.90 -2.26 8.80
CA ILE A 89 -6.19 -1.17 7.86
C ILE A 89 -7.67 -1.19 7.54
N GLU A 90 -8.34 -0.04 7.68
CA GLU A 90 -9.74 0.12 7.29
C GLU A 90 -9.92 1.21 6.24
N ARG A 91 -10.86 0.99 5.31
CA ARG A 91 -11.28 1.97 4.30
C ARG A 91 -10.13 2.51 3.44
N ILE A 92 -9.12 1.67 3.18
CA ILE A 92 -8.00 2.00 2.30
C ILE A 92 -7.96 0.96 1.18
N GLN A 93 -7.86 1.42 -0.06
CA GLN A 93 -7.74 0.60 -1.26
C GLN A 93 -6.46 0.96 -2.00
N PHE A 94 -5.82 -0.02 -2.61
CA PHE A 94 -4.64 0.16 -3.45
C PHE A 94 -5.01 -0.08 -4.91
N VAL A 95 -4.57 0.80 -5.78
CA VAL A 95 -4.71 0.69 -7.23
C VAL A 95 -3.32 0.87 -7.83
N GLY A 96 -2.84 -0.15 -8.54
CA GLY A 96 -1.58 -0.09 -9.27
C GLY A 96 -1.86 0.12 -10.76
N ALA A 97 -1.12 1.02 -11.39
CA ALA A 97 -0.95 1.05 -12.83
C ALA A 97 0.48 0.59 -13.16
N CYS A 98 0.63 -0.14 -14.25
CA CYS A 98 1.93 -0.57 -14.74
C CYS A 98 1.96 -0.48 -16.26
N ASN A 99 3.10 -0.09 -16.80
CA ASN A 99 3.37 -0.24 -18.22
C ASN A 99 3.75 -1.70 -18.52
N PRO A 100 3.55 -2.18 -19.76
CA PRO A 100 4.00 -3.48 -20.20
C PRO A 100 5.48 -3.74 -19.81
N PRO A 101 5.84 -4.95 -19.36
CA PRO A 101 7.21 -5.27 -18.98
C PRO A 101 8.18 -5.28 -20.17
N THR A 102 7.67 -5.14 -21.40
CA THR A 102 8.45 -4.96 -22.63
C THR A 102 9.06 -3.57 -22.76
N ASP A 103 8.55 -2.58 -22.02
CA ASP A 103 9.06 -1.22 -22.07
C ASP A 103 10.41 -1.11 -21.34
N ARG A 104 11.34 -0.31 -21.89
CA ARG A 104 12.71 -0.18 -21.38
C ARG A 104 12.72 0.23 -19.90
N GLY A 105 13.39 -0.56 -19.06
CA GLY A 105 13.54 -0.28 -17.62
C GLY A 105 12.38 -0.80 -16.75
N ARG A 106 11.36 -1.44 -17.32
CA ARG A 106 10.28 -2.08 -16.55
C ARG A 106 10.66 -3.50 -16.15
N LYS A 107 10.28 -3.91 -14.94
CA LYS A 107 10.51 -5.27 -14.44
C LYS A 107 9.21 -6.06 -14.44
N PRO A 108 9.22 -7.37 -14.75
CA PRO A 108 8.02 -8.19 -14.61
C PRO A 108 7.57 -8.21 -13.14
N LEU A 109 6.28 -7.99 -12.92
CA LEU A 109 5.68 -8.15 -11.60
C LEU A 109 5.72 -9.64 -11.24
N SER A 110 6.00 -9.96 -9.97
CA SER A 110 5.95 -11.35 -9.51
C SER A 110 4.55 -11.91 -9.71
N HIS A 111 4.45 -13.17 -10.15
CA HIS A 111 3.18 -13.89 -10.33
C HIS A 111 2.30 -13.87 -9.06
N ARG A 112 2.94 -13.79 -7.88
CA ARG A 112 2.27 -13.69 -6.57
C ARG A 112 1.57 -12.35 -6.31
N TYR A 113 1.82 -11.35 -7.14
CA TYR A 113 1.17 -10.03 -7.07
C TYR A 113 0.10 -9.86 -8.14
N SER A 114 0.29 -10.41 -9.35
CA SER A 114 -0.68 -10.29 -10.45
C SER A 114 -1.95 -11.14 -10.27
N MET A 115 -1.99 -12.02 -9.27
CA MET A 115 -3.13 -12.89 -8.93
C MET A 115 -3.95 -12.40 -7.72
N LEU A 116 -3.80 -11.14 -7.32
CA LEU A 116 -4.57 -10.48 -6.24
C LEU A 116 -5.43 -9.36 -6.81
#